data_AF-A0A8T0ND77-F1
#
_entry.id   AF-A0A8T0ND77-F1
#
_cell.length_a   1.000
_cell.length_b   1.000
_cell.length_c   1.000
_cell.angle_alpha   90.00
_cell.angle_beta   90.00
_cell.angle_gamma   90.00
#
_symmetry.space_group_name_H-M   'P 1'
#
loop_
_entity.id
_entity.type
_entity.pdbx_description
1 polymer ?
#
loop_
_entity_poly.entity_id
_entity_poly.type
_entity_poly.pdbx_seq_one_letter_code
_entity_poly.pdbx_strand_id
1 'polypeptide(L)'
;MNTPVRLRLIDISAPVLKALRFYANCSFDNEFTLKFSAPLVDNLYWCYDCQSTSERFGVMWFMRGLTLLTPKSLGHMHGLPDNILLLNIEARDNLGDVARSFEQEMSRIPVRNNSRLVLELATKGHAYGAMLLDLIGLCSSIQRLHVRLNQNDEAVRACSENCPCHLPYNWSQIISLTDLKEVAIKGFRGEEHEFDLMKVLLRCAAMLERVIINFSRNVPRSCSAYVELTSILKAHPSVKFKMYSGD
;
A
#
# COMPACT_ATOMS: atom_id res chain seq x y z
N MET A 1 -29.06 22.34 17.28
CA MET A 1 -28.01 21.91 16.32
C MET A 1 -28.21 20.42 16.10
N ASN A 2 -28.55 19.97 14.89
CA ASN A 2 -28.67 18.53 14.62
C ASN A 2 -27.29 17.90 14.71
N THR A 3 -27.14 16.91 15.58
CA THR A 3 -25.97 16.03 15.60
C THR A 3 -25.80 15.43 14.20
N PRO A 4 -24.59 15.47 13.61
CA PRO A 4 -24.37 14.89 12.30
C PRO A 4 -24.69 13.39 12.36
N VAL A 5 -25.52 12.92 11.42
CA VAL A 5 -25.84 11.49 11.30
C VAL A 5 -24.56 10.76 10.90
N ARG A 6 -24.05 9.91 11.79
CA ARG A 6 -22.87 9.09 11.52
C ARG A 6 -23.30 7.77 10.90
N LEU A 7 -22.63 7.36 9.82
CA LEU A 7 -22.92 6.08 9.17
C LEU A 7 -22.39 4.93 10.04
N ARG A 8 -23.27 4.00 10.41
CA ARG A 8 -22.97 2.87 11.32
C ARG A 8 -22.89 1.51 10.62
N LEU A 9 -23.64 1.30 9.55
CA LEU A 9 -23.64 0.02 8.85
C LEU A 9 -23.84 0.25 7.35
N ILE A 10 -23.01 -0.43 6.56
CA ILE A 10 -23.32 -0.73 5.16
C ILE A 10 -23.34 -2.26 5.05
N ASP A 11 -24.45 -2.80 4.55
CA ASP A 11 -24.60 -4.22 4.25
C ASP A 11 -25.02 -4.38 2.78
N ILE A 12 -24.11 -4.93 1.97
CA ILE A 12 -24.34 -5.19 0.55
C ILE A 12 -24.32 -6.70 0.36
N SER A 13 -25.49 -7.28 0.09
CA SER A 13 -25.67 -8.67 -0.31
C SER A 13 -26.24 -8.72 -1.71
N ALA A 14 -25.38 -8.92 -2.71
CA ALA A 14 -25.73 -8.82 -4.12
C ALA A 14 -24.97 -9.89 -4.94
N PRO A 15 -25.51 -11.12 -5.02
CA PRO A 15 -24.77 -12.28 -5.56
C PRO A 15 -24.43 -12.18 -7.05
N VAL A 16 -25.21 -11.40 -7.81
CA VAL A 16 -25.05 -11.24 -9.26
C VAL A 16 -24.55 -9.85 -9.67
N LEU A 17 -24.13 -9.03 -8.70
CA LEU A 17 -23.62 -7.68 -8.96
C LEU A 17 -22.30 -7.77 -9.72
N LYS A 18 -22.23 -7.12 -10.89
CA LYS A 18 -21.02 -7.09 -11.73
C LYS A 18 -20.14 -5.88 -11.43
N ALA A 19 -20.78 -4.71 -11.36
CA ALA A 19 -20.09 -3.46 -11.12
C ALA A 19 -20.67 -2.74 -9.90
N LEU A 20 -19.79 -2.21 -9.06
CA LEU A 20 -20.15 -1.37 -7.93
C LEU A 20 -19.25 -0.14 -7.92
N ARG A 21 -19.88 1.02 -7.81
CA ARG A 21 -19.19 2.26 -7.47
C ARG A 21 -19.77 2.79 -6.17
N PHE A 22 -18.92 2.92 -5.17
CA PHE A 22 -19.27 3.45 -3.86
C PHE A 22 -18.39 4.66 -3.57
N TYR A 23 -19.02 5.75 -3.14
CA TYR A 23 -18.37 6.99 -2.75
C TYR A 23 -18.96 7.43 -1.41
N ALA A 24 -18.11 7.56 -0.40
CA ALA A 24 -18.48 8.10 0.90
C ALA A 24 -17.47 9.14 1.35
N ASN A 25 -17.92 10.39 1.40
CA ASN A 25 -17.18 11.50 1.98
C ASN A 25 -17.86 11.92 3.29
N CYS A 26 -17.92 11.00 4.26
CA CYS A 26 -18.61 11.22 5.53
C CYS A 26 -17.79 10.70 6.70
N SER A 27 -17.91 11.36 7.85
CA SER A 27 -17.38 10.89 9.12
C SER A 27 -18.14 9.64 9.58
N PHE A 28 -17.45 8.50 9.53
CA PHE A 28 -17.98 7.23 10.01
C PHE A 28 -18.09 7.24 11.53
N ASP A 29 -19.09 6.52 12.05
CA ASP A 29 -19.13 6.21 13.48
C ASP A 29 -17.92 5.32 13.86
N ASN A 30 -17.47 5.40 15.11
CA ASN A 30 -16.45 4.50 15.64
C ASN A 30 -16.92 3.03 15.61
N GLU A 31 -18.23 2.79 15.65
CA GLU A 31 -18.86 1.47 15.49
C GLU A 31 -19.21 1.13 14.03
N PHE A 32 -18.79 1.93 13.05
CA PHE A 32 -19.07 1.68 11.64
C PHE A 32 -18.62 0.29 11.17
N THR A 33 -19.58 -0.47 10.67
CA THR A 33 -19.39 -1.83 10.15
C THR A 33 -19.67 -1.87 8.65
N LEU A 34 -18.83 -2.60 7.90
CA LEU A 34 -19.03 -2.84 6.47
C LEU A 34 -19.15 -4.35 6.25
N LYS A 35 -20.29 -4.79 5.75
CA LYS A 35 -20.55 -6.16 5.29
C LYS A 35 -20.71 -6.13 3.79
N PHE A 36 -19.92 -6.95 3.11
CA PHE A 36 -19.91 -7.01 1.65
C PHE A 36 -19.90 -8.45 1.18
N SER A 37 -20.92 -8.83 0.44
CA SER A 37 -21.09 -10.12 -0.20
C SER A 37 -21.57 -9.92 -1.63
N ALA A 38 -20.62 -9.80 -2.56
CA ALA A 38 -20.88 -9.72 -3.99
C ALA A 38 -19.79 -10.50 -4.76
N PRO A 39 -19.85 -11.84 -4.77
CA PRO A 39 -18.78 -12.70 -5.28
C PRO A 39 -18.52 -12.56 -6.78
N LEU A 40 -19.48 -12.02 -7.54
CA LEU A 40 -19.37 -11.83 -8.99
C LEU A 40 -18.96 -10.41 -9.41
N VAL A 41 -18.58 -9.54 -8.46
CA VAL A 41 -18.10 -8.20 -8.77
C VAL A 41 -16.76 -8.28 -9.50
N ASP A 42 -16.75 -7.81 -10.74
CA ASP A 42 -15.58 -7.69 -11.59
C ASP A 42 -15.20 -6.23 -11.88
N ASN A 43 -15.93 -5.26 -11.35
CA ASN A 43 -15.54 -3.86 -11.38
C ASN A 43 -15.96 -3.19 -10.07
N LEU A 44 -15.01 -2.99 -9.17
CA LEU A 44 -15.24 -2.31 -7.90
C LEU A 44 -14.49 -0.98 -7.91
N TYR A 45 -15.21 0.10 -7.70
CA TYR A 45 -14.62 1.35 -7.26
C TYR A 45 -15.22 1.69 -5.90
N TRP A 46 -14.37 1.87 -4.91
CA TRP A 46 -14.78 2.08 -3.54
C TRP A 46 -13.93 3.19 -2.93
N CYS A 47 -14.45 4.41 -2.91
CA CYS A 47 -13.79 5.58 -2.34
C CYS A 47 -14.45 5.93 -1.01
N TYR A 48 -13.65 5.88 0.05
CA TYR A 48 -14.02 6.36 1.36
C TYR A 48 -12.76 6.74 2.11
N ASP A 49 -12.86 7.75 2.95
CA ASP A 49 -11.79 8.16 3.83
C ASP A 49 -11.92 7.43 5.17
N CYS A 50 -10.94 6.59 5.52
CA CYS A 50 -10.82 6.06 6.88
C CYS A 50 -9.44 6.37 7.46
N GLN A 51 -9.43 6.75 8.74
CA GLN A 51 -8.22 6.99 9.51
C GLN A 51 -7.92 5.77 10.38
N SER A 52 -6.67 5.33 10.35
CA SER A 52 -6.17 4.23 11.17
C SER A 52 -4.76 4.51 11.64
N THR A 53 -4.39 3.92 12.78
CA THR A 53 -3.02 3.89 13.28
C THR A 53 -2.58 2.44 13.38
N SER A 54 -1.28 2.20 13.37
CA SER A 54 -0.76 0.94 13.87
C SER A 54 0.21 1.25 15.00
N GLU A 55 0.15 0.42 16.04
CA GLU A 55 1.12 0.43 17.12
C GLU A 55 2.54 0.12 16.59
N ARG A 56 2.64 -0.51 15.42
CA ARG A 56 3.90 -0.93 14.80
C ARG A 56 4.69 0.20 14.14
N PHE A 57 4.03 1.20 13.58
CA PHE A 57 4.66 2.30 12.85
C PHE A 57 4.14 3.69 13.23
N GLY A 58 3.21 3.76 14.18
CA GLY A 58 2.89 4.93 15.01
C GLY A 58 2.32 6.17 14.32
N VAL A 59 2.12 6.13 13.00
CA VAL A 59 1.62 7.25 12.20
C VAL A 59 0.17 7.01 11.79
N MET A 60 -0.58 8.09 11.60
CA MET A 60 -1.91 8.03 11.02
C MET A 60 -1.88 7.82 9.51
N TRP A 61 -2.64 6.82 9.07
CA TRP A 61 -2.83 6.49 7.67
C TRP A 61 -4.28 6.62 7.27
N PHE A 62 -4.45 7.23 6.10
CA PHE A 62 -5.72 7.43 5.45
C PHE A 62 -5.78 6.52 4.24
N MET A 63 -6.68 5.54 4.24
CA MET A 63 -7.09 4.92 2.99
C MET A 63 -8.07 5.88 2.33
N ARG A 64 -7.74 6.37 1.13
CA ARG A 64 -8.58 7.28 0.32
C ARG A 64 -9.51 6.52 -0.61
N GLY A 65 -9.10 5.32 -1.00
CA GLY A 65 -9.91 4.50 -1.87
C GLY A 65 -9.26 3.19 -2.25
N LEU A 66 -10.12 2.34 -2.80
CA LEU A 66 -9.87 0.98 -3.24
C LEU A 66 -10.52 0.83 -4.62
N THR A 67 -9.77 0.32 -5.59
CA THR A 67 -10.31 -0.01 -6.90
C THR A 67 -9.90 -1.42 -7.29
N LEU A 68 -10.86 -2.27 -7.64
CA LEU A 68 -10.61 -3.55 -8.32
C LEU A 68 -10.75 -3.32 -9.82
N LEU A 69 -9.62 -3.43 -10.53
CA LEU A 69 -9.59 -3.41 -11.98
C LEU A 69 -9.45 -4.84 -12.48
N THR A 70 -10.40 -5.31 -13.29
CA THR A 70 -10.30 -6.61 -13.93
C THR A 70 -9.93 -6.47 -15.40
N PRO A 71 -9.43 -7.53 -16.05
CA PRO A 71 -9.13 -7.49 -17.48
C PRO A 71 -10.32 -7.05 -18.34
N LYS A 72 -11.55 -7.36 -17.91
CA LYS A 72 -12.79 -6.96 -18.59
C LYS A 72 -13.06 -5.46 -18.49
N SER A 73 -12.81 -4.85 -17.33
CA SER A 73 -13.06 -3.41 -17.10
C SER A 73 -12.01 -2.51 -17.75
N LEU A 74 -10.81 -3.03 -18.01
CA LEU A 74 -9.69 -2.28 -18.58
C LEU A 74 -9.74 -2.09 -20.10
N GLY A 75 -10.70 -2.74 -20.79
CA GLY A 75 -10.97 -2.56 -22.22
C GLY A 75 -9.77 -2.88 -23.12
N HIS A 76 -9.71 -4.08 -23.73
CA HIS A 76 -8.74 -4.43 -24.79
C HIS A 76 -7.25 -4.13 -24.51
N MET A 77 -6.85 -3.88 -23.26
CA MET A 77 -5.44 -3.94 -22.83
C MET A 77 -5.01 -5.40 -22.80
N HIS A 78 -4.78 -5.95 -24.00
CA HIS A 78 -4.19 -7.27 -24.21
C HIS A 78 -2.90 -7.37 -23.38
N GLY A 79 -2.86 -8.31 -22.42
CA GLY A 79 -1.63 -8.70 -21.74
C GLY A 79 -1.60 -8.60 -20.21
N LEU A 80 -2.64 -8.13 -19.53
CA LEU A 80 -2.74 -8.27 -18.06
C LEU A 80 -3.69 -9.42 -17.70
N PRO A 81 -3.18 -10.63 -17.37
CA PRO A 81 -4.01 -11.80 -17.10
C PRO A 81 -4.73 -11.76 -15.75
N ASP A 82 -4.37 -10.84 -14.84
CA ASP A 82 -4.84 -10.88 -13.45
C ASP A 82 -5.57 -9.61 -13.03
N ASN A 83 -6.52 -9.78 -12.11
CA ASN A 83 -7.19 -8.70 -11.40
C ASN A 83 -6.16 -7.87 -10.62
N ILE A 84 -6.32 -6.55 -10.66
CA ILE A 84 -5.46 -5.58 -9.98
C ILE A 84 -6.27 -4.95 -8.86
N LEU A 85 -5.78 -5.10 -7.63
CA LEU A 85 -6.22 -4.28 -6.52
C LEU A 85 -5.40 -2.99 -6.50
N LEU A 86 -6.03 -1.85 -6.63
CA LEU A 86 -5.42 -0.54 -6.47
C LEU A 86 -5.85 0.03 -5.11
N LEU A 87 -4.88 0.31 -4.25
CA LEU A 87 -5.07 1.00 -2.98
C LEU A 87 -4.46 2.40 -3.06
N ASN A 88 -5.21 3.41 -2.63
CA ASN A 88 -4.70 4.77 -2.44
C ASN A 88 -4.62 5.05 -0.94
N ILE A 89 -3.40 5.24 -0.44
CA ILE A 89 -3.11 5.43 0.97
C ILE A 89 -2.27 6.69 1.16
N GLU A 90 -2.57 7.47 2.18
CA GLU A 90 -1.86 8.69 2.55
C GLU A 90 -1.42 8.64 4.03
N ALA A 91 -0.16 8.98 4.31
CA ALA A 91 0.30 9.27 5.68
C ALA A 91 0.16 10.76 5.98
N ARG A 92 -0.25 11.08 7.21
CA ARG A 92 -0.30 12.45 7.73
C ARG A 92 0.19 12.49 9.17
N ASP A 93 0.58 13.69 9.61
CA ASP A 93 0.88 13.96 11.01
C ASP A 93 -0.30 13.62 11.94
N ASN A 94 0.03 13.31 13.19
CA ASN A 94 -0.88 12.86 14.26
C ASN A 94 -1.87 13.94 14.71
N LEU A 95 -2.83 14.26 13.84
CA LEU A 95 -3.94 15.20 14.01
C LEU A 95 -5.28 14.49 14.27
N GLY A 96 -5.42 13.67 15.32
CA GLY A 96 -6.75 13.11 15.64
C GLY A 96 -6.77 11.93 16.62
N ASP A 97 -7.95 11.73 17.21
CA ASP A 97 -8.31 10.52 17.94
C ASP A 97 -8.69 9.42 16.94
N VAL A 98 -8.02 8.28 17.02
CA VAL A 98 -8.19 7.17 16.08
C VAL A 98 -8.87 6.02 16.79
N ALA A 99 -10.04 5.65 16.28
CA ALA A 99 -10.85 4.60 16.88
C ALA A 99 -10.44 3.19 16.46
N ARG A 100 -9.65 3.01 15.39
CA ARG A 100 -9.36 1.69 14.81
C ARG A 100 -7.90 1.49 14.40
N SER A 101 -7.46 0.25 14.51
CA SER A 101 -6.14 -0.16 14.04
C SER A 101 -6.11 -0.33 12.51
N PHE A 102 -4.91 -0.25 11.94
CA PHE A 102 -4.65 -0.49 10.52
C PHE A 102 -5.16 -1.87 10.08
N GLU A 103 -4.91 -2.90 10.87
CA GLU A 103 -5.34 -4.28 10.60
C GLU A 103 -6.86 -4.40 10.58
N GLN A 104 -7.56 -3.68 11.47
CA GLN A 104 -9.02 -3.63 11.48
C GLN A 104 -9.57 -3.00 10.20
N GLU A 105 -9.02 -1.89 9.72
CA GLU A 105 -9.47 -1.28 8.46
C GLU A 105 -9.14 -2.14 7.24
N MET A 106 -7.93 -2.70 7.19
CA MET A 106 -7.51 -3.62 6.13
C MET A 106 -8.37 -4.90 6.09
N SER A 107 -8.91 -5.33 7.23
CA SER A 107 -9.82 -6.48 7.28
C SER A 107 -11.14 -6.24 6.53
N ARG A 108 -11.48 -4.99 6.24
CA ARG A 108 -12.76 -4.63 5.62
C ARG A 108 -12.67 -4.49 4.11
N ILE A 109 -11.46 -4.62 3.55
CA ILE A 109 -11.27 -4.64 2.10
C ILE A 109 -12.07 -5.81 1.52
N PRO A 110 -13.07 -5.54 0.68
CA PRO A 110 -14.01 -6.55 0.17
C PRO A 110 -13.38 -7.56 -0.81
N VAL A 111 -12.13 -7.37 -1.22
CA VAL A 111 -11.47 -8.18 -2.24
C VAL A 111 -10.06 -8.56 -1.80
N ARG A 112 -9.90 -9.74 -1.19
CA ARG A 112 -8.63 -10.18 -0.57
C ARG A 112 -7.79 -11.15 -1.40
N ASN A 113 -8.32 -11.68 -2.50
CA ASN A 113 -7.68 -12.77 -3.26
C ASN A 113 -7.13 -12.28 -4.61
N ASN A 114 -6.36 -11.19 -4.59
CA ASN A 114 -5.73 -10.66 -5.79
C ASN A 114 -4.24 -11.01 -5.80
N SER A 115 -3.76 -11.61 -6.89
CA SER A 115 -2.34 -11.89 -7.08
C SER A 115 -1.52 -10.63 -7.37
N ARG A 116 -2.18 -9.50 -7.66
CA ARG A 116 -1.53 -8.23 -7.94
C ARG A 116 -2.12 -7.11 -7.10
N LEU A 117 -1.23 -6.43 -6.39
CA LEU A 117 -1.54 -5.22 -5.67
C LEU A 117 -0.73 -4.05 -6.25
N VAL A 118 -1.43 -2.99 -6.58
CA VAL A 118 -0.86 -1.67 -6.86
C VAL A 118 -1.21 -0.77 -5.70
N LEU A 119 -0.20 -0.09 -5.16
CA LEU A 119 -0.34 0.79 -4.02
C LEU A 119 0.16 2.18 -4.41
N GLU A 120 -0.75 3.14 -4.43
CA GLU A 120 -0.44 4.56 -4.59
C GLU A 120 -0.31 5.19 -3.20
N LEU A 121 0.90 5.62 -2.87
CA LEU A 121 1.25 6.15 -1.56
C LEU A 121 1.58 7.63 -1.63
N ALA A 122 0.89 8.42 -0.83
CA ALA A 122 1.30 9.78 -0.50
C ALA A 122 1.87 9.79 0.91
N THR A 123 3.19 9.80 1.05
CA THR A 123 3.82 9.64 2.38
C THR A 123 4.04 10.94 3.13
N LYS A 124 4.04 12.10 2.45
CA LYS A 124 4.33 13.42 3.06
C LYS A 124 5.55 13.40 4.00
N GLY A 125 6.61 12.68 3.61
CA GLY A 125 7.85 12.55 4.37
C GLY A 125 7.88 11.45 5.44
N HIS A 126 6.76 10.75 5.69
CA HIS A 126 6.72 9.64 6.64
C HIS A 126 7.33 8.35 6.08
N ALA A 127 7.97 7.56 6.94
CA ALA A 127 8.46 6.24 6.59
C ALA A 127 7.28 5.27 6.34
N TYR A 128 7.33 4.53 5.23
CA TYR A 128 6.24 3.64 4.80
C TYR A 128 6.57 2.14 4.87
N GLY A 129 7.84 1.78 5.06
CA GLY A 129 8.29 0.39 4.90
C GLY A 129 7.62 -0.59 5.86
N ALA A 130 7.47 -0.21 7.13
CA ALA A 130 6.78 -1.02 8.14
C ALA A 130 5.30 -1.25 7.80
N MET A 131 4.57 -0.19 7.45
CA MET A 131 3.17 -0.28 7.00
C MET A 131 3.02 -1.19 5.79
N LEU A 132 3.92 -1.06 4.82
CA LEU A 132 3.89 -1.89 3.63
C LEU A 132 4.08 -3.38 3.97
N LEU A 133 4.94 -3.71 4.92
CA LEU A 133 5.12 -5.09 5.37
C LEU A 133 3.86 -5.63 6.06
N ASP A 134 3.23 -4.85 6.94
CA ASP A 134 1.97 -5.25 7.57
C ASP A 134 0.87 -5.44 6.52
N LEU A 135 0.80 -4.55 5.54
CA LEU A 135 -0.15 -4.64 4.42
C LEU A 135 0.03 -5.94 3.64
N ILE A 136 1.25 -6.27 3.22
CA ILE A 136 1.53 -7.49 2.44
C ILE A 136 1.29 -8.73 3.32
N GLY A 137 1.60 -8.68 4.62
CA GLY A 137 1.30 -9.74 5.57
C GLY A 137 -0.20 -10.07 5.66
N LEU A 138 -1.06 -9.04 5.55
CA LEU A 138 -2.51 -9.21 5.49
C LEU A 138 -3.02 -9.71 4.13
N CYS A 139 -2.19 -9.62 3.09
CA CYS A 139 -2.51 -9.96 1.72
C CYS A 139 -1.54 -11.04 1.20
N SER A 140 -1.48 -12.17 1.90
CA SER A 140 -0.50 -13.25 1.69
C SER A 140 -0.52 -13.89 0.30
N SER A 141 -1.61 -13.76 -0.46
CA SER A 141 -1.73 -14.28 -1.83
C SER A 141 -1.12 -13.40 -2.92
N ILE A 142 -0.59 -12.22 -2.56
CA ILE A 142 0.01 -11.29 -3.52
C ILE A 142 1.27 -11.92 -4.11
N GLN A 143 1.30 -11.98 -5.44
CA GLN A 143 2.47 -12.39 -6.21
C GLN A 143 3.22 -11.21 -6.81
N ARG A 144 2.54 -10.08 -7.09
CA ARG A 144 3.15 -8.88 -7.64
C ARG A 144 2.70 -7.65 -6.88
N LEU A 145 3.67 -6.94 -6.30
CA LEU A 145 3.46 -5.70 -5.57
C LEU A 145 4.06 -4.53 -6.36
N HIS A 146 3.24 -3.55 -6.71
CA HIS A 146 3.69 -2.32 -7.36
C HIS A 146 3.38 -1.13 -6.46
N VAL A 147 4.41 -0.51 -5.89
CA VAL A 147 4.30 0.70 -5.07
C VAL A 147 4.62 1.92 -5.92
N ARG A 148 3.76 2.93 -5.88
CA ARG A 148 3.95 4.22 -6.55
C ARG A 148 3.90 5.32 -5.51
N LEU A 149 5.05 5.93 -5.26
CA LEU A 149 5.13 7.08 -4.37
C LEU A 149 4.70 8.32 -5.15
N ASN A 150 3.62 8.95 -4.71
CA ASN A 150 3.11 10.20 -5.28
C ASN A 150 4.11 11.31 -4.97
N GLN A 151 4.66 11.88 -6.05
CA GLN A 151 5.65 12.96 -6.02
C GLN A 151 5.02 14.35 -6.26
N ASN A 152 3.68 14.40 -6.36
CA ASN A 152 2.95 15.62 -6.72
C ASN A 152 3.01 16.65 -5.58
N ASP A 153 3.98 17.55 -5.73
CA ASP A 153 3.98 18.97 -5.42
C ASP A 153 3.98 19.49 -3.98
N GLU A 154 4.72 20.60 -3.88
CA GLU A 154 4.96 21.50 -2.76
C GLU A 154 5.78 20.92 -1.60
N ALA A 155 7.02 21.42 -1.51
CA ALA A 155 7.99 21.24 -0.44
C ALA A 155 7.68 20.02 0.42
N VAL A 156 8.21 18.84 0.02
CA VAL A 156 8.12 17.59 0.80
C VAL A 156 8.24 17.97 2.26
N ARG A 157 7.11 18.00 2.96
CA ARG A 157 7.14 18.35 4.37
C ARG A 157 7.93 17.23 5.00
N ALA A 158 9.05 17.56 5.62
CA ALA A 158 9.74 16.60 6.45
C ALA A 158 8.76 16.17 7.53
N CYS A 159 8.69 14.87 7.81
CA CYS A 159 7.98 14.39 8.99
C CYS A 159 8.66 15.01 10.22
N SER A 160 7.85 15.32 11.23
CA SER A 160 8.34 16.00 12.44
C SER A 160 9.49 15.25 13.10
N GLU A 161 10.40 15.91 13.80
CA GLU A 161 11.56 15.22 14.41
C GLU A 161 11.14 14.11 15.38
N ASN A 162 10.05 14.32 16.14
CA ASN A 162 9.49 13.38 17.11
C ASN A 162 8.37 12.50 16.55
N CYS A 163 8.27 12.43 15.22
CA CYS A 163 7.28 11.66 14.51
C CYS A 163 7.46 10.17 14.80
N PRO A 164 6.40 9.43 15.19
CA PRO A 164 6.53 8.03 15.58
C PRO A 164 7.02 7.09 14.49
N CYS A 165 7.00 7.48 13.20
CA CYS A 165 7.61 6.63 12.16
C CYS A 165 9.14 6.65 12.17
N HIS A 166 9.78 7.46 13.02
CA HIS A 166 11.21 7.34 13.33
C HIS A 166 11.51 6.27 14.38
N LEU A 167 10.48 5.76 15.07
CA LEU A 167 10.68 4.68 16.04
C LEU A 167 11.17 3.42 15.32
N PRO A 168 12.10 2.68 15.93
CA PRO A 168 12.64 1.48 15.31
C PRO A 168 11.53 0.45 15.13
N TYR A 169 11.28 0.08 13.87
CA TYR A 169 10.37 -1.02 13.56
C TYR A 169 11.09 -2.35 13.74
N ASN A 170 10.42 -3.31 14.38
CA ASN A 170 10.96 -4.66 14.47
C ASN A 170 10.79 -5.42 13.15
N TRP A 171 11.69 -5.16 12.21
CA TRP A 171 11.82 -5.84 10.93
C TRP A 171 12.00 -7.37 11.04
N SER A 172 12.17 -7.94 12.25
CA SER A 172 12.33 -9.39 12.48
C SER A 172 11.04 -10.14 12.81
N GLN A 173 9.92 -9.46 13.07
CA GLN A 173 8.61 -10.10 13.30
C GLN A 173 7.97 -10.54 11.98
N ILE A 174 8.59 -11.59 11.43
CA ILE A 174 8.09 -12.66 10.57
C ILE A 174 6.78 -12.35 9.82
N ILE A 175 6.93 -11.99 8.54
CA ILE A 175 5.97 -12.35 7.50
C ILE A 175 6.67 -13.34 6.56
N SER A 176 6.06 -14.50 6.31
CA SER A 176 6.48 -15.36 5.22
C SER A 176 5.80 -14.84 3.96
N LEU A 177 6.60 -14.36 3.00
CA LEU A 177 6.10 -13.81 1.74
C LEU A 177 6.22 -14.88 0.65
N THR A 178 5.63 -16.06 0.90
CA THR A 178 5.86 -17.26 0.08
C THR A 178 5.48 -17.08 -1.37
N ASP A 179 4.47 -16.25 -1.65
CA ASP A 179 3.88 -16.14 -2.98
C ASP A 179 4.43 -14.94 -3.76
N LEU A 180 5.15 -14.02 -3.09
CA LEU A 180 5.61 -12.78 -3.67
C LEU A 180 6.76 -13.04 -4.66
N LYS A 181 6.51 -12.81 -5.95
CA LYS A 181 7.43 -13.05 -7.07
C LYS A 181 8.01 -11.78 -7.67
N GLU A 182 7.28 -10.68 -7.59
CA GLU A 182 7.71 -9.40 -8.16
C GLU A 182 7.41 -8.23 -7.22
N VAL A 183 8.39 -7.36 -7.07
CA VAL A 183 8.24 -6.05 -6.41
C VAL A 183 8.67 -4.97 -7.38
N ALA A 184 7.82 -3.97 -7.59
CA ALA A 184 8.18 -2.75 -8.30
C ALA A 184 7.93 -1.54 -7.41
N ILE A 185 8.91 -0.65 -7.28
CA ILE A 185 8.76 0.62 -6.56
C ILE A 185 9.08 1.76 -7.52
N LYS A 186 8.14 2.70 -7.65
CA LYS A 186 8.33 3.95 -8.39
C LYS A 186 8.41 5.11 -7.42
N GLY A 187 9.45 5.93 -7.58
CA GLY A 187 9.73 7.09 -6.74
C GLY A 187 10.65 6.81 -5.56
N PHE A 188 11.44 5.73 -5.61
CA PHE A 188 12.37 5.33 -4.57
C PHE A 188 13.38 6.45 -4.27
N ARG A 189 13.52 6.85 -3.01
CA ARG A 189 14.32 8.01 -2.58
C ARG A 189 15.69 7.60 -2.04
N GLY A 190 15.87 6.34 -1.67
CA GLY A 190 17.07 5.88 -0.98
C GLY A 190 17.06 6.29 0.49
N GLU A 191 15.88 6.35 1.11
CA GLU A 191 15.76 6.56 2.57
C GLU A 191 16.03 5.24 3.30
N GLU A 192 16.53 5.31 4.54
CA GLU A 192 16.95 4.13 5.33
C GLU A 192 15.85 3.06 5.42
N HIS A 193 14.61 3.48 5.69
CA HIS A 193 13.48 2.57 5.79
C HIS A 193 13.15 1.86 4.46
N GLU A 194 13.52 2.42 3.31
CA GLU A 194 13.33 1.78 2.01
C GLU A 194 14.37 0.68 1.78
N PHE A 195 15.61 0.90 2.22
CA PHE A 195 16.64 -0.14 2.22
C PHE A 195 16.29 -1.28 3.17
N ASP A 196 15.82 -0.98 4.36
CA ASP A 196 15.42 -2.00 5.33
C ASP A 196 14.22 -2.82 4.83
N LEU A 197 13.24 -2.15 4.21
CA LEU A 197 12.18 -2.83 3.48
C LEU A 197 12.76 -3.79 2.42
N MET A 198 13.71 -3.35 1.57
CA MET A 198 14.31 -4.21 0.55
C MET A 198 15.03 -5.42 1.17
N LYS A 199 15.82 -5.21 2.23
CA LYS A 199 16.52 -6.31 2.95
C LYS A 199 15.51 -7.32 3.49
N VAL A 200 14.40 -6.87 4.07
CA VAL A 200 13.35 -7.77 4.57
C VAL A 200 12.65 -8.51 3.45
N LEU A 201 12.27 -7.84 2.36
CA LEU A 201 11.62 -8.50 1.23
C LEU A 201 12.53 -9.59 0.63
N LEU A 202 13.82 -9.30 0.42
CA LEU A 202 14.79 -10.25 -0.12
C LEU A 202 15.02 -11.45 0.83
N ARG A 203 15.00 -11.22 2.14
CA ARG A 203 15.15 -12.27 3.14
C ARG A 203 13.90 -13.13 3.28
N CYS A 204 12.71 -12.53 3.22
CA CYS A 204 11.44 -13.18 3.60
C CYS A 204 10.63 -13.71 2.41
N ALA A 205 10.88 -13.23 1.18
CA ALA A 205 10.20 -13.66 -0.04
C ALA A 205 11.05 -14.68 -0.82
N ALA A 206 10.98 -15.94 -0.42
CA ALA A 206 11.79 -17.01 -1.02
C ALA A 206 11.55 -17.20 -2.53
N MET A 207 10.35 -16.88 -3.02
CA MET A 207 9.96 -16.98 -4.43
C MET A 207 10.16 -15.68 -5.22
N LEU A 208 10.83 -14.67 -4.63
CA LEU A 208 11.05 -13.40 -5.30
C LEU A 208 11.98 -13.58 -6.51
N GLU A 209 11.44 -13.36 -7.70
CA GLU A 209 12.18 -13.51 -8.96
C GLU A 209 12.68 -12.18 -9.51
N ARG A 210 11.96 -11.09 -9.19
CA ARG A 210 12.16 -9.81 -9.85
C ARG A 210 11.93 -8.61 -8.94
N VAL A 211 12.88 -7.67 -8.98
CA VAL A 211 12.79 -6.36 -8.33
C VAL A 211 12.97 -5.27 -9.38
N ILE A 212 12.07 -4.29 -9.41
CA ILE A 212 12.12 -3.15 -10.34
C ILE A 212 12.08 -1.87 -9.53
N ILE A 213 13.13 -1.06 -9.59
CA ILE A 213 13.22 0.20 -8.86
C ILE A 213 13.33 1.35 -9.85
N ASN A 214 12.39 2.28 -9.79
CA ASN A 214 12.49 3.57 -10.44
C ASN A 214 12.73 4.61 -9.34
N PHE A 215 13.88 5.25 -9.38
CA PHE A 215 14.23 6.29 -8.41
C PHE A 215 13.31 7.51 -8.56
N SER A 216 13.22 8.32 -7.52
CA SER A 216 12.60 9.65 -7.60
C SER A 216 13.41 10.57 -8.51
N ARG A 217 12.74 11.52 -9.17
CA ARG A 217 13.39 12.58 -9.99
C ARG A 217 14.46 13.34 -9.20
N ASN A 218 14.28 13.44 -7.89
CA ASN A 218 15.13 14.19 -6.99
C ASN A 218 16.42 13.44 -6.59
N VAL A 219 16.57 12.16 -6.98
CA VAL A 219 17.76 11.37 -6.64
C VAL A 219 18.74 11.37 -7.83
N PRO A 220 19.87 12.09 -7.74
CA PRO A 220 20.84 12.12 -8.82
C PRO A 220 21.52 10.76 -8.99
N ARG A 221 21.97 10.44 -10.21
CA ARG A 221 22.66 9.17 -10.53
C ARG A 221 23.96 8.95 -9.73
N SER A 222 24.58 10.02 -9.27
CA SER A 222 25.78 9.97 -8.42
C SER A 222 25.48 9.68 -6.94
N CYS A 223 24.19 9.63 -6.55
CA CYS A 223 23.80 9.34 -5.17
C CYS A 223 24.26 7.94 -4.74
N SER A 224 24.76 7.83 -3.51
CA SER A 224 25.17 6.56 -2.89
C SER A 224 24.06 5.52 -2.86
N ALA A 225 22.79 5.96 -2.90
CA ALA A 225 21.63 5.06 -2.91
C ALA A 225 21.67 4.04 -4.07
N TYR A 226 22.20 4.42 -5.24
CA TYR A 226 22.39 3.48 -6.35
C TYR A 226 23.41 2.39 -6.01
N VAL A 227 24.52 2.75 -5.34
CA VAL A 227 25.59 1.83 -4.96
C VAL A 227 25.14 0.89 -3.85
N GLU A 228 24.45 1.42 -2.85
CA GLU A 228 23.93 0.65 -1.72
C GLU A 228 22.88 -0.36 -2.18
N LEU A 229 21.87 0.08 -2.95
CA LEU A 229 20.84 -0.81 -3.48
C LEU A 229 21.45 -1.92 -4.37
N THR A 230 22.42 -1.56 -5.20
CA THR A 230 23.14 -2.53 -6.04
C THR A 230 23.87 -3.57 -5.19
N SER A 231 24.48 -3.16 -4.08
CA SER A 231 25.18 -4.06 -3.17
C SER A 231 24.22 -5.03 -2.47
N ILE A 232 23.07 -4.53 -2.00
CA ILE A 232 21.99 -5.34 -1.39
C ILE A 232 21.47 -6.39 -2.39
N LEU A 233 21.22 -5.99 -3.64
CA LEU A 233 20.68 -6.88 -4.66
C LEU A 233 21.71 -7.90 -5.16
N LYS A 234 22.99 -7.52 -5.27
CA LYS A 234 24.08 -8.45 -5.63
C LYS A 234 24.27 -9.57 -4.61
N ALA A 235 23.91 -9.35 -3.35
CA ALA A 235 23.90 -10.41 -2.33
C ALA A 235 22.81 -11.48 -2.57
N HIS A 236 21.89 -11.25 -3.51
CA HIS A 236 20.77 -12.14 -3.84
C HIS A 236 20.76 -12.46 -5.36
N PRO A 237 21.74 -13.23 -5.86
CA PRO A 237 21.96 -13.43 -7.30
C PRO A 237 20.83 -14.15 -8.04
N SER A 238 19.93 -14.83 -7.34
CA SER A 238 18.73 -15.46 -7.90
C SER A 238 17.67 -14.44 -8.34
N VAL A 239 17.72 -13.21 -7.84
CA VAL A 239 16.72 -12.17 -8.08
C VAL A 239 17.16 -11.27 -9.23
N LYS A 240 16.35 -11.18 -10.29
CA LYS A 240 16.60 -10.25 -11.40
C LYS A 240 16.23 -8.84 -10.97
N PHE A 241 17.14 -7.88 -11.10
CA PHE A 241 16.84 -6.49 -10.78
C PHE A 241 16.99 -5.57 -11.98
N LYS A 242 16.12 -4.55 -12.01
CA LYS A 242 16.22 -3.43 -12.96
C LYS A 242 16.10 -2.12 -12.19
N MET A 243 17.01 -1.20 -12.47
CA MET A 243 17.06 0.12 -11.86
C MET A 243 16.97 1.18 -12.95
N TYR A 244 16.09 2.15 -12.74
CA TYR A 244 15.86 3.26 -13.66
C TYR A 244 15.99 4.58 -12.90
N SER A 245 16.54 5.61 -13.56
CA SER A 245 16.48 6.97 -13.02
C SER A 245 15.04 7.46 -12.94
N GLY A 246 14.76 8.43 -12.07
CA GLY A 246 13.46 9.09 -12.08
C GLY A 246 13.22 9.86 -13.37
N ASP A 247 12.12 9.54 -14.05
CA ASP A 247 11.51 10.37 -15.11
C ASP A 247 10.80 11.54 -14.47
#